data_AF-A0A6J3FKL8-F1
#
_entry.id   AF-A0A6J3FKL8-F1
#
_cell.length_a   1.000
_cell.length_b   1.000
_cell.length_c   1.000
_cell.angle_alpha   90.00
_cell.angle_beta   90.00
_cell.angle_gamma   90.00
#
_symmetry.space_group_name_H-M   'P 1'
#
loop_
_entity.id
_entity.type
_entity.pdbx_description
1 polymer ?
#
loop_
_entity_poly.entity_id
_entity_poly.type
_entity_poly.pdbx_seq_one_letter_code
_entity_poly.pdbx_strand_id
1 'polypeptide(L)'
;MAHFSLWIQASFIIMLALYFSSDTVTSRLLDNRMPPDCKAYGQPPFPCSREYDPLCASDGLPYGNECMFCLDVRKNKPSLTFQHWNEC
;
A
#
# COMPACT_ATOMS: atom_id res chain seq x y z
N MET A 1 -43.95 20.34 -7.34
CA MET A 1 -42.81 20.07 -8.25
C MET A 1 -41.51 19.87 -7.46
N ALA A 2 -41.52 19.13 -6.34
CA ALA A 2 -40.34 18.91 -5.48
C ALA A 2 -39.92 17.43 -5.37
N HIS A 3 -40.80 16.50 -5.78
CA HIS A 3 -40.53 15.06 -5.67
C HIS A 3 -39.46 14.61 -6.69
N PHE A 4 -39.52 15.05 -7.95
CA PHE A 4 -38.54 14.67 -8.99
C PHE A 4 -37.10 15.09 -8.66
N SER A 5 -36.91 16.19 -7.91
CA SER A 5 -35.59 16.71 -7.54
C SER A 5 -34.83 15.78 -6.58
N LEU A 6 -35.54 15.17 -5.64
CA LEU A 6 -34.94 14.33 -4.60
C LEU A 6 -34.44 13.00 -5.17
N TRP A 7 -35.17 12.40 -6.12
CA TRP A 7 -34.77 11.14 -6.76
C TRP A 7 -33.54 11.31 -7.66
N ILE A 8 -33.46 12.42 -8.38
CA ILE A 8 -32.29 12.74 -9.21
C ILE A 8 -31.06 12.96 -8.31
N GLN A 9 -31.19 13.74 -7.23
CA GLN A 9 -30.11 13.92 -6.26
C GLN A 9 -29.68 12.59 -5.61
N ALA A 10 -30.62 11.74 -5.21
CA ALA A 10 -30.32 10.43 -4.63
C ALA A 10 -29.57 9.53 -5.62
N SER A 11 -29.98 9.50 -6.89
CA SER A 11 -29.30 8.72 -7.93
C SER A 11 -27.85 9.18 -8.14
N PHE A 12 -27.59 10.48 -8.14
CA PHE A 12 -26.26 11.04 -8.33
C PHE A 12 -25.32 10.73 -7.15
N ILE A 13 -25.85 10.79 -5.92
CA ILE A 13 -25.12 10.40 -4.70
C ILE A 13 -24.77 8.91 -4.73
N ILE A 14 -25.69 8.05 -5.15
CA ILE A 14 -25.45 6.60 -5.27
C ILE A 14 -24.36 6.32 -6.30
N MET A 15 -24.40 6.97 -7.47
CA MET A 15 -23.38 6.80 -8.52
C MET A 15 -21.99 7.27 -8.08
N LEU A 16 -21.91 8.40 -7.36
CA LEU A 16 -20.64 8.90 -6.81
C LEU A 16 -20.07 7.98 -5.72
N ALA A 17 -20.92 7.42 -4.87
CA ALA A 17 -20.51 6.45 -3.86
C ALA A 17 -19.96 5.15 -4.50
N LEU A 18 -20.62 4.67 -5.55
CA LEU A 18 -20.17 3.50 -6.31
C LEU A 18 -18.86 3.77 -7.06
N TYR A 19 -18.72 4.96 -7.64
CA TYR A 19 -17.47 5.41 -8.28
C TYR A 19 -16.31 5.42 -7.27
N PHE A 20 -16.51 6.04 -6.10
CA PHE A 20 -15.50 6.09 -5.03
C PHE A 20 -15.15 4.70 -4.47
N SER A 21 -16.11 3.78 -4.43
CA SER A 21 -15.85 2.39 -4.04
C SER A 21 -15.02 1.61 -5.05
N SER A 22 -15.05 1.99 -6.33
CA SER A 22 -14.29 1.31 -7.38
C SER A 22 -12.78 1.60 -7.26
N ASP A 23 -12.40 2.80 -6.82
CA ASP A 23 -11.00 3.19 -6.62
C ASP A 23 -10.32 2.43 -5.45
N THR A 24 -11.11 1.93 -4.49
CA THR A 24 -10.59 1.22 -3.31
C THR A 24 -10.54 -0.30 -3.48
N VAL A 25 -11.44 -0.89 -4.26
CA VAL A 25 -11.55 -2.35 -4.44
C VAL A 25 -10.57 -2.88 -5.49
N THR A 26 -10.27 -2.12 -6.53
CA THR A 26 -9.43 -2.58 -7.66
C THR A 26 -7.95 -2.74 -7.26
N SER A 27 -7.46 -1.93 -6.34
CA SER A 27 -6.05 -1.88 -5.91
C SER A 27 -5.60 -3.10 -5.11
N ARG A 28 -6.53 -3.83 -4.46
CA ARG A 28 -6.20 -4.97 -3.59
C ARG A 28 -6.11 -6.31 -4.30
N LEU A 29 -6.65 -6.44 -5.52
CA LEU A 29 -6.85 -7.73 -6.18
C LEU A 29 -5.80 -8.09 -7.24
N LEU A 30 -4.86 -7.20 -7.53
CA LEU A 30 -3.88 -7.36 -8.62
C LEU A 30 -2.43 -7.19 -8.16
N ASP A 31 -2.15 -7.45 -6.88
CA ASP A 31 -0.78 -7.39 -6.39
C ASP A 31 -0.07 -8.74 -6.58
N ASN A 32 0.36 -8.99 -7.82
CA ASN A 32 1.23 -10.12 -8.16
C ASN A 32 2.71 -9.81 -7.88
N ARG A 33 3.00 -8.88 -6.96
CA ARG A 33 4.38 -8.47 -6.68
C ARG A 33 5.11 -9.59 -5.96
N MET A 34 6.34 -9.84 -6.44
CA MET A 34 7.28 -10.70 -5.74
C MET A 34 7.59 -10.08 -4.37
N PRO A 35 7.80 -10.86 -3.30
CA PRO A 35 8.31 -10.35 -2.03
C PRO A 35 9.64 -9.58 -2.20
N PRO A 36 9.96 -8.66 -1.27
CA PRO A 36 11.20 -7.89 -1.32
C PRO A 36 12.44 -8.80 -1.24
N ASP A 37 13.45 -8.53 -2.07
CA ASP A 37 14.73 -9.24 -2.11
C ASP A 37 15.87 -8.43 -1.48
N CYS A 38 16.08 -8.64 -0.18
CA CYS A 38 17.16 -7.99 0.55
C CYS A 38 18.57 -8.41 0.13
N LYS A 39 18.71 -9.44 -0.73
CA LYS A 39 20.00 -9.85 -1.30
C LYS A 39 20.42 -8.97 -2.47
N ALA A 40 19.46 -8.31 -3.15
CA ALA A 40 19.75 -7.35 -4.20
C ALA A 40 20.49 -6.10 -3.66
N TYR A 41 20.31 -5.80 -2.38
CA TYR A 41 21.02 -4.73 -1.69
C TYR A 41 22.37 -5.22 -1.13
N GLY A 42 23.38 -4.35 -1.11
CA GLY A 42 24.69 -4.61 -0.50
C GLY A 42 24.66 -4.57 1.04
N GLN A 43 25.82 -4.72 1.70
CA GLN A 43 25.91 -4.49 3.15
C GLN A 43 25.69 -2.99 3.47
N PRO A 44 24.98 -2.64 4.55
CA PRO A 44 24.81 -1.26 4.95
C PRO A 44 26.14 -0.58 5.31
N PRO A 45 26.28 0.76 5.13
CA PRO A 45 25.25 1.66 4.61
C PRO A 45 25.15 1.64 3.07
N PHE A 46 23.93 1.59 2.55
CA PHE A 46 23.64 1.80 1.13
C PHE A 46 22.57 2.88 0.97
N PRO A 47 22.59 3.67 -0.13
CA PRO A 47 21.59 4.68 -0.38
C PRO A 47 20.26 4.05 -0.79
N CYS A 48 19.15 4.57 -0.25
CA CYS A 48 17.80 4.24 -0.68
C CYS A 48 17.16 5.41 -1.42
N SER A 49 16.39 5.12 -2.47
CA SER A 49 15.53 6.11 -3.10
C SER A 49 14.45 6.59 -2.12
N ARG A 50 13.90 7.78 -2.39
CA ARG A 50 12.77 8.35 -1.65
C ARG A 50 11.42 8.05 -2.33
N GLU A 51 11.41 7.04 -3.20
CA GLU A 51 10.17 6.55 -3.78
C GLU A 51 9.32 5.91 -2.69
N TYR A 52 8.03 6.22 -2.69
CA TYR A 52 7.08 5.68 -1.73
C TYR A 52 6.39 4.48 -2.35
N ASP A 53 6.77 3.31 -1.88
CA ASP A 53 6.17 2.03 -2.24
C ASP A 53 5.97 1.18 -0.98
N PRO A 54 4.91 1.44 -0.20
CA PRO A 54 4.81 0.95 1.16
C PRO A 54 4.67 -0.58 1.21
N LEU A 55 5.23 -1.17 2.26
CA LEU A 55 5.03 -2.57 2.61
C LEU A 55 4.83 -2.74 4.12
N CYS A 56 4.11 -3.78 4.50
CA CYS A 56 3.91 -4.18 5.88
C CYS A 56 4.90 -5.27 6.30
N ALA A 57 5.59 -5.04 7.41
CA ALA A 57 6.51 -6.00 7.99
C ALA A 57 5.85 -6.81 9.13
N SER A 58 6.53 -7.87 9.58
CA SER A 58 6.05 -8.79 10.62
C SER A 58 5.86 -8.16 12.00
N ASP A 59 6.40 -6.96 12.23
CA ASP A 59 6.20 -6.18 13.44
C ASP A 59 4.97 -5.25 13.37
N GLY A 60 4.22 -5.30 12.27
CA GLY A 60 3.04 -4.45 12.03
C GLY A 60 3.40 -2.99 11.72
N LEU A 61 4.67 -2.69 11.42
CA LEU A 61 5.09 -1.35 11.02
C LEU A 61 5.15 -1.23 9.49
N PRO A 62 4.65 -0.12 8.92
CA PRO A 62 4.80 0.17 7.51
C PRO A 62 6.21 0.68 7.21
N TYR A 63 6.83 0.13 6.17
CA TYR A 63 8.10 0.62 5.63
C TYR A 63 7.85 1.36 4.32
N GLY A 64 8.49 2.52 4.14
CA GLY A 64 8.20 3.42 3.01
C GLY A 64 8.60 2.87 1.64
N ASN A 65 9.55 1.92 1.58
CA ASN A 65 9.88 1.13 0.41
C ASN A 65 10.68 -0.13 0.79
N GLU A 66 10.84 -1.03 -0.18
CA GLU A 66 11.66 -2.24 -0.07
C GLU A 66 13.09 -1.96 0.43
N CYS A 67 13.73 -0.90 -0.08
CA CYS A 67 15.10 -0.57 0.30
C CYS A 67 15.21 -0.21 1.79
N MET A 68 14.29 0.61 2.30
CA MET A 68 14.25 0.99 3.71
C MET A 68 13.96 -0.20 4.61
N PHE A 69 13.07 -1.10 4.18
CA PHE A 69 12.82 -2.37 4.86
C PHE A 69 14.10 -3.21 4.96
N CYS A 70 14.77 -3.47 3.83
CA CYS A 70 15.98 -4.27 3.81
C CYS A 70 17.16 -3.63 4.55
N LEU A 71 17.23 -2.30 4.58
CA LEU A 71 18.19 -1.57 5.40
C LEU A 71 17.96 -1.85 6.89
N ASP A 72 16.71 -1.80 7.34
CA ASP A 72 16.36 -2.05 8.74
C ASP A 72 16.54 -3.52 9.13
N VAL A 73 16.17 -4.45 8.25
CA VAL A 73 16.43 -5.90 8.41
C VAL A 73 17.91 -6.14 8.70
N ARG A 74 18.82 -5.53 7.92
CA ARG A 74 20.26 -5.79 8.05
C ARG A 74 20.93 -5.02 9.17
N LYS A 75 20.44 -3.81 9.47
CA LYS A 75 21.07 -2.91 10.44
C LYS A 75 20.56 -3.11 11.86
N ASN A 76 19.24 -3.27 12.02
CA ASN A 76 18.59 -3.19 13.32
C ASN A 76 17.80 -4.46 13.69
N LYS A 77 17.13 -5.12 12.72
CA LYS A 77 16.18 -6.21 12.98
C LYS A 77 16.35 -7.41 12.02
N PRO A 78 17.34 -8.29 12.22
CA PRO A 78 17.61 -9.42 11.33
C PRO A 78 16.49 -10.48 11.28
N SER A 79 15.61 -10.50 12.28
CA SER A 79 14.44 -11.39 12.32
C SER A 79 13.17 -10.77 11.74
N LEU A 80 13.24 -9.55 11.20
CA LEU A 80 12.10 -8.88 10.58
C LEU A 80 11.78 -9.54 9.23
N THR A 81 10.53 -9.94 9.02
CA THR A 81 10.09 -10.57 7.77
C THR A 81 9.02 -9.73 7.08
N PHE A 82 8.95 -9.86 5.76
CA PHE A 82 7.87 -9.26 4.97
C PHE A 82 6.53 -9.95 5.28
N GLN A 83 5.45 -9.17 5.37
CA GLN A 83 4.10 -9.70 5.58
C GLN A 83 3.26 -9.56 4.31
N HIS A 84 3.01 -8.33 3.85
CA HIS A 84 2.32 -8.03 2.59
C HIS A 84 2.71 -6.65 2.06
N TRP A 85 2.41 -6.37 0.80
CA TRP A 85 2.58 -5.04 0.20
C TRP A 85 1.48 -4.08 0.64
N ASN A 86 1.72 -2.78 0.50
CA ASN A 86 0.89 -1.66 0.95
C ASN A 86 0.91 -1.47 2.48
N GLU A 87 0.11 -0.51 2.97
CA GLU A 87 0.00 -0.17 4.39
C GLU A 87 -0.49 -1.37 5.23
N CYS A 88 0.08 -1.53 6.43
CA CYS A 88 -0.48 -2.32 7.51
C CYS A 88 -1.84 -1.71 7.95
#